data_AF-A0A967TA71-F1
#
_entry.id   AF-A0A967TA71-F1
#
_cell.length_a   1.000
_cell.length_b   1.000
_cell.length_c   1.000
_cell.angle_alpha   90.00
_cell.angle_beta   90.00
_cell.angle_gamma   90.00
#
_symmetry.space_group_name_H-M   'P 1'
#
loop_
_entity.id
_entity.type
_entity.pdbx_description
1 polymer ?
#
loop_
_entity_poly.entity_id
_entity_poly.type
_entity_poly.pdbx_seq_one_letter_code
_entity_poly.pdbx_strand_id
1 'polypeptide(L)' 'MGLRLDYQPGVGPVFDNPIRSTADVDGLVSLPAEEATPYIAETVTNILEELPPEIALIGFAGAPFTLASYAVEGRGSR' A
#
# COMPACT_ATOMS: atom_id res chain seq x y z
N MET A 1 4.47 -2.77 7.34
CA MET A 1 3.43 -2.25 8.27
C MET A 1 2.75 -3.32 9.10
N GLY A 2 2.51 -4.54 8.59
CA GLY A 2 1.84 -5.60 9.39
C GLY A 2 0.31 -5.56 9.35
N LEU A 3 -0.26 -4.69 8.51
CA LEU A 3 -1.69 -4.66 8.20
C LEU A 3 -2.02 -5.78 7.19
N ARG A 4 -3.13 -6.48 7.41
CA ARG A 4 -3.59 -7.61 6.60
C ARG A 4 -4.68 -7.13 5.65
N LEU A 5 -4.30 -6.91 4.40
CA LEU A 5 -5.16 -6.44 3.33
C LEU A 5 -5.77 -7.63 2.58
N ASP A 6 -7.08 -7.61 2.39
CA ASP A 6 -7.83 -8.49 1.50
C ASP A 6 -8.72 -7.68 0.54
N TYR A 7 -9.10 -8.27 -0.58
CA TYR A 7 -9.98 -7.67 -1.58
C TYR A 7 -11.30 -8.43 -1.66
N GLN A 8 -12.37 -7.81 -1.16
CA GLN A 8 -13.70 -8.42 -1.14
C GLN A 8 -14.54 -7.97 -2.35
N PRO A 9 -15.17 -8.91 -3.10
CA PRO A 9 -16.02 -8.57 -4.24
C PRO A 9 -17.15 -7.60 -3.87
N GLY A 10 -17.25 -6.50 -4.62
CA GLY A 10 -18.28 -5.46 -4.39
C GLY A 10 -18.00 -4.51 -3.22
N VAL A 11 -16.93 -4.72 -2.43
CA VAL A 11 -16.54 -3.87 -1.29
C VAL A 11 -15.18 -3.20 -1.53
N GLY A 12 -14.24 -3.91 -2.15
CA GLY A 12 -12.88 -3.42 -2.39
C GLY A 12 -11.91 -3.80 -1.26
N PRO A 13 -10.88 -2.97 -0.97
CA PRO A 13 -9.86 -3.30 0.02
C PRO A 13 -10.42 -3.28 1.44
N VAL A 14 -10.16 -4.34 2.19
CA VAL A 14 -10.55 -4.51 3.59
C VAL A 14 -9.33 -4.93 4.41
N PHE A 15 -9.18 -4.33 5.60
CA PHE A 15 -8.14 -4.70 6.56
C PHE A 15 -8.73 -5.52 7.71
N ASP A 16 -8.20 -6.72 7.94
CA ASP A 16 -8.66 -7.65 9.00
C ASP A 16 -8.14 -7.29 10.40
N ASN A 17 -7.25 -6.30 10.50
CA ASN A 17 -6.69 -5.78 11.74
C ASN A 17 -6.60 -4.24 11.66
N PRO A 18 -7.74 -3.53 11.65
CA PRO A 18 -7.73 -2.08 11.63
C PRO A 18 -7.14 -1.51 12.92
N ILE A 19 -6.49 -0.36 12.83
CA ILE A 19 -5.91 0.36 13.96
C ILE A 19 -7.04 0.97 14.79
N ARG A 20 -7.13 0.62 16.08
CA ARG A 20 -8.17 1.13 17.00
C ARG A 20 -7.60 1.72 18.29
N SER A 21 -6.31 1.52 18.55
CA SER A 21 -5.64 1.95 19.76
C SER A 21 -4.21 2.44 19.48
N THR A 22 -3.61 3.14 20.43
CA THR A 22 -2.19 3.51 20.37
C THR A 22 -1.28 2.29 20.32
N ALA A 23 -1.64 1.20 21.02
CA ALA A 23 -0.89 -0.05 20.99
C ALA A 23 -0.84 -0.66 19.57
N ASP A 24 -1.90 -0.50 18.77
CA ASP A 24 -1.89 -0.95 17.37
C ASP A 24 -0.93 -0.13 16.51
N VAL A 25 -0.81 1.18 16.80
CA VAL A 25 0.15 2.07 16.14
C VAL A 25 1.59 1.71 16.52
N ASP A 26 1.83 1.47 17.82
CA ASP A 26 3.14 1.06 18.34
C ASP A 26 3.59 -0.29 17.76
N GLY A 27 2.63 -1.15 17.39
CA GLY A 27 2.87 -2.43 16.74
C GLY A 27 3.15 -2.35 15.23
N LEU A 28 3.08 -1.17 14.60
CA LEU A 28 3.34 -1.03 13.18
C LEU A 28 4.81 -1.29 12.84
N VAL A 29 5.03 -2.12 11.81
CA VAL A 29 6.38 -2.41 11.32
C VAL A 29 6.78 -1.43 10.21
N SER A 30 7.84 -0.67 10.43
CA SER A 30 8.47 0.19 9.42
C SER A 30 9.77 -0.46 8.92
N LEU A 31 9.79 -0.81 7.64
CA LEU A 31 10.96 -1.33 6.94
C LEU A 31 11.18 -0.48 5.68
N PRO A 32 12.41 -0.42 5.15
CA PRO A 32 12.67 0.14 3.83
C PRO A 32 11.74 -0.49 2.77
N ALA A 33 11.34 0.29 1.77
CA ALA A 33 10.38 -0.16 0.75
C ALA A 33 10.95 -1.30 -0.11
N GLU A 34 12.26 -1.29 -0.31
CA GLU A 34 13.03 -2.31 -1.01
C GLU A 34 12.95 -3.67 -0.30
N GLU A 35 12.80 -3.68 1.03
CA GLU A 35 12.65 -4.90 1.83
C GLU A 35 11.18 -5.30 2.00
N ALA A 36 10.30 -4.33 2.26
CA ALA A 36 8.89 -4.59 2.53
C ALA A 36 8.09 -4.94 1.27
N THR A 37 8.47 -4.36 0.13
CA THR A 37 7.76 -4.47 -1.15
C THR A 37 8.74 -4.59 -2.33
N PRO A 38 9.64 -5.59 -2.33
CA PRO A 38 10.70 -5.73 -3.34
C PRO A 38 10.15 -5.86 -4.76
N TYR A 39 8.97 -6.46 -4.90
CA TYR A 39 8.28 -6.65 -6.18
C TYR A 39 7.92 -5.35 -6.90
N ILE A 40 7.80 -4.21 -6.18
CA ILE A 40 7.52 -2.91 -6.81
C ILE A 40 8.74 -2.46 -7.62
N ALA A 41 9.94 -2.58 -7.07
CA ALA A 41 11.17 -2.19 -7.77
C ALA A 41 11.39 -3.06 -9.01
N GLU A 42 11.21 -4.38 -8.87
CA GLU A 42 11.28 -5.32 -10.00
C GLU A 42 10.27 -4.97 -11.11
N THR A 43 9.03 -4.67 -10.73
CA THR A 43 7.98 -4.27 -11.68
C THR A 43 8.33 -2.98 -12.42
N VAL A 44 8.86 -1.98 -11.71
CA VAL A 44 9.29 -0.72 -12.33
C VAL A 44 10.42 -0.95 -13.33
N THR A 45 11.41 -1.78 -13.00
CA THR A 45 12.49 -2.16 -13.92
C THR A 45 11.95 -2.84 -15.17
N ASN A 46 11.10 -3.85 -15.02
CA ASN A 46 10.54 -4.59 -16.15
C ASN A 46 9.73 -3.67 -17.09
N ILE A 47 8.94 -2.75 -16.53
CA ILE A 47 8.20 -1.78 -17.35
C ILE A 47 9.14 -0.86 -18.11
N LEU A 48 10.17 -0.32 -17.45
CA LEU A 48 11.13 0.60 -18.09
C LEU A 48 11.93 -0.06 -19.23
N GLU A 49 12.17 -1.38 -19.16
CA GLU A 49 12.85 -2.13 -20.22
C GLU A 49 12.00 -2.27 -21.50
N GLU A 50 10.67 -2.35 -21.36
CA GLU A 50 9.75 -2.49 -22.48
C GLU A 50 9.15 -1.18 -22.98
N LEU A 51 9.20 -0.11 -22.17
CA LEU A 51 8.56 1.17 -22.46
C LEU A 51 9.36 1.95 -23.53
N PRO A 52 8.69 2.51 -24.56
CA PRO A 52 9.35 3.40 -25.52
C PRO A 52 10.03 4.59 -24.84
N PRO A 53 11.23 5.02 -25.28
CA PRO A 53 12.03 6.08 -24.62
C PRO A 53 11.31 7.42 -24.45
N GLU A 54 10.34 7.71 -25.31
CA GLU A 54 9.56 8.94 -25.32
C GLU A 54 8.37 8.95 -24.34
N ILE A 55 8.07 7.82 -23.68
CA ILE A 55 6.96 7.68 -22.73
C ILE A 55 7.49 7.68 -21.30
N ALA A 56 6.90 8.51 -20.44
CA ALA A 56 7.24 8.55 -19.02
C ALA A 56 6.45 7.52 -18.20
N LEU A 57 7.15 6.84 -17.28
CA LEU A 57 6.52 6.03 -16.23
C LEU A 57 6.32 6.89 -14.96
N ILE A 58 5.09 6.95 -14.46
CA ILE A 58 4.74 7.73 -13.26
C ILE A 58 4.62 6.79 -12.06
N GLY A 59 5.49 6.97 -11.08
CA GLY A 59 5.32 6.37 -9.74
C GLY A 59 4.35 7.18 -8.89
N PHE A 60 3.61 6.51 -8.00
CA PHE A 60 2.70 7.16 -7.07
C PHE A 60 2.59 6.41 -5.75
N ALA A 61 2.13 7.12 -4.71
CA ALA A 61 1.78 6.55 -3.41
C ALA A 61 0.62 7.34 -2.80
N GLY A 62 -0.12 6.71 -1.88
CA GLY A 62 -1.18 7.39 -1.14
C GLY A 62 -0.62 8.43 -0.17
N ALA A 63 -1.32 9.55 0.00
CA ALA A 63 -0.96 10.54 1.01
C ALA A 63 -1.07 9.92 2.42
N PRO A 64 -0.24 10.35 3.40
CA PRO A 64 -0.22 9.76 4.73
C PRO A 64 -1.59 9.71 5.40
N PHE A 65 -2.36 10.80 5.33
CA PHE A 65 -3.71 10.84 5.89
C PHE A 65 -4.65 9.83 5.22
N THR A 66 -4.61 9.73 3.89
CA THR A 66 -5.44 8.77 3.14
C THR A 66 -5.11 7.33 3.55
N LEU A 67 -3.83 6.97 3.61
CA LEU A 67 -3.41 5.64 4.05
C LEU A 67 -3.84 5.36 5.50
N ALA A 68 -3.70 6.35 6.38
CA ALA A 68 -4.16 6.24 7.76
C ALA A 68 -5.69 6.05 7.84
N SER A 69 -6.47 6.75 7.02
CA SER A 69 -7.93 6.55 6.97
C SER A 69 -8.28 5.10 6.63
N TYR A 70 -7.64 4.49 5.64
CA TYR A 70 -7.86 3.06 5.35
C TYR A 70 -7.43 2.15 6.50
N ALA A 71 -6.28 2.42 7.11
CA ALA A 71 -5.77 1.62 8.22
C ALA A 71 -6.67 1.69 9.47
N VAL A 72 -7.31 2.84 9.72
CA VAL A 72 -8.20 3.07 10.87
C VAL A 72 -9.63 2.60 10.59
N GLU A 73 -10.18 2.95 9.43
CA GLU A 73 -11.56 2.57 9.07
C GLU A 73 -11.66 1.08 8.76
N GLY A 74 -10.58 0.48 8.25
CA GLY A 74 -10.50 -0.93 7.86
C GLY A 74 -11.10 -1.23 6.49
N ARG A 75 -11.63 -0.23 5.78
CA ARG A 75 -12.16 -0.36 4.41
C ARG A 75 -12.29 1.02 3.75
N GLY A 76 -12.62 1.03 2.46
CA GLY A 76 -12.99 2.25 1.74
C GLY A 76 -14.27 2.92 2.29
N SER A 77 -14.43 4.21 1.97
CA SER A 77 -15.54 5.06 2.42
C SER A 77 -16.91 4.74 1.77
N ARG A 78 -17.05 3.66 0.99
CA ARG A 78 -18.29 3.32 0.27
C ARG A 78 -18.75 1.91 0.61
#